data_AF-A0AAU1ZH80-F1
#
_entry.id   AF-A0AAU1ZH80-F1
#
_cell.length_a   1.000
_cell.length_b   1.000
_cell.length_c   1.000
_cell.angle_alpha   90.00
_cell.angle_beta   90.00
_cell.angle_gamma   90.00
#
_symmetry.space_group_name_H-M   'P 1'
#
loop_
_entity.id
_entity.type
_entity.pdbx_description
1 polymer ?
#
loop_
_entity_poly.entity_id
_entity_poly.type
_entity_poly.pdbx_seq_one_letter_code
_entity_poly.pdbx_strand_id
1 'polypeptide(L)' 'MTDPTTCLRPNCTRTPMPTMTTTGDIVVDPYCSVLCRMWAEYALELVRTPWSPRTEWESRQMLTLDAALNGRAQPTETI' A
#
# COMPACT_ATOMS: atom_id res chain seq x y z
N MET A 1 3.33 16.82 -7.52
CA MET A 1 1.90 16.46 -7.54
C MET A 1 1.83 14.96 -7.74
N THR A 2 1.33 14.22 -6.76
CA THR A 2 1.05 12.78 -6.87
C THR A 2 -0.15 12.60 -7.80
N ASP A 3 -0.02 11.75 -8.80
CA ASP A 3 -1.10 11.41 -9.73
C ASP A 3 -2.25 10.76 -8.92
N PRO A 4 -3.44 11.37 -8.85
CA PRO A 4 -4.57 10.84 -8.08
C PRO A 4 -5.11 9.52 -8.63
N THR A 5 -4.60 9.06 -9.77
CA THR A 5 -5.00 7.79 -10.40
C THR A 5 -4.15 6.60 -9.99
N THR A 6 -3.06 6.81 -9.23
CA THR A 6 -2.13 5.74 -8.86
C THR A 6 -1.98 5.61 -7.35
N CYS A 7 -2.05 4.38 -6.85
CA CYS A 7 -1.80 4.04 -5.45
C CYS A 7 -0.43 4.60 -5.00
N LEU A 8 -0.39 5.22 -3.82
CA LEU A 8 0.86 5.79 -3.28
C LEU A 8 1.88 4.75 -2.81
N ARG A 9 1.53 3.45 -2.77
CA ARG A 9 2.56 2.42 -2.51
C ARG A 9 3.51 2.37 -3.70
N PRO A 10 4.84 2.44 -3.50
CA PRO A 10 5.82 2.22 -4.55
C PRO A 10 5.52 0.95 -5.35
N ASN A 11 5.75 1.01 -6.66
CA ASN A 11 5.55 -0.09 -7.62
C ASN A 11 4.10 -0.61 -7.77
N CYS A 12 3.12 -0.04 -7.06
CA CYS A 12 1.73 -0.42 -7.21
C CYS A 12 1.10 0.33 -8.38
N THR A 13 0.69 -0.40 -9.42
CA THR A 13 0.07 0.17 -10.64
C THR A 13 -1.46 0.31 -10.55
N ARG A 14 -2.03 0.17 -9.36
CA ARG A 14 -3.49 0.15 -9.17
C ARG A 14 -4.05 1.52 -8.89
N THR A 15 -5.30 1.71 -9.28
CA THR A 15 -6.10 2.88 -8.89
C THR A 15 -6.39 2.88 -7.39
N PRO A 16 -6.33 4.04 -6.71
CA PRO A 16 -6.74 4.16 -5.32
C PRO A 16 -8.22 3.85 -5.13
N MET A 17 -8.62 3.41 -3.93
CA MET A 17 -9.97 2.90 -3.70
C MET A 17 -10.94 4.05 -3.33
N PRO A 18 -11.99 4.32 -4.14
CA PRO A 18 -13.04 5.24 -3.74
C PRO A 18 -13.88 4.57 -2.65
N THR A 19 -14.02 5.23 -1.50
CA THR A 19 -14.86 4.79 -0.40
C THR A 19 -16.01 5.78 -0.24
N MET A 20 -17.25 5.30 -0.34
CA MET A 20 -18.42 6.11 -0.01
C MET A 20 -18.53 6.20 1.52
N THR A 21 -18.52 7.42 2.03
CA THR A 21 -18.70 7.70 3.46
C THR A 21 -20.17 7.57 3.85
N THR A 22 -20.44 7.47 5.16
CA THR A 22 -21.81 7.40 5.71
C THR A 22 -22.64 8.66 5.44
N THR A 23 -22.00 9.78 5.08
CA THR A 23 -22.65 11.04 4.68
C THR A 23 -22.93 11.14 3.19
N GLY A 24 -22.50 10.16 2.38
CA GLY A 24 -22.68 10.13 0.93
C GLY A 24 -21.52 10.76 0.14
N ASP A 25 -20.49 11.28 0.81
CA ASP A 25 -19.30 11.83 0.15
C ASP A 25 -18.36 10.71 -0.32
N ILE A 26 -17.74 10.87 -1.49
CA ILE A 26 -16.70 9.97 -1.98
C ILE A 26 -15.36 10.44 -1.44
N VAL A 27 -14.74 9.63 -0.59
CA VAL A 27 -13.36 9.83 -0.14
C VAL A 27 -12.48 8.82 -0.87
N VAL A 28 -11.48 9.32 -1.60
CA VAL A 28 -10.49 8.49 -2.26
C VAL A 28 -9.35 8.26 -1.28
N ASP A 29 -9.23 7.04 -0.73
CA ASP A 29 -8.02 6.65 0.00
C ASP A 29 -6.87 6.64 -1.02
N PRO A 30 -5.74 7.34 -0.77
CA PRO A 30 -4.61 7.37 -1.69
C PRO A 30 -3.95 6.00 -1.94
N TYR A 31 -4.33 4.99 -1.16
CA TYR A 31 -3.94 3.60 -1.34
C TYR A 31 -5.08 2.77 -1.92
N CYS A 32 -4.75 1.81 -2.78
CA CYS A 32 -5.73 0.89 -3.38
C CYS A 32 -6.18 -0.24 -2.43
N SER A 33 -5.56 -0.37 -1.26
CA SER A 33 -6.01 -1.27 -0.19
C SER A 33 -5.36 -0.90 1.15
N VAL A 34 -5.97 -1.34 2.25
CA VAL A 34 -5.41 -1.21 3.61
C VAL A 34 -4.01 -1.82 3.68
N LEU A 35 -3.77 -2.94 3.00
CA LEU A 35 -2.46 -3.58 2.95
C LEU A 35 -1.39 -2.71 2.27
N CYS A 36 -1.76 -1.93 1.25
CA CYS A 36 -0.84 -0.97 0.63
C CYS A 36 -0.47 0.16 1.58
N ARG A 37 -1.43 0.65 2.36
CA ARG A 37 -1.20 1.68 3.37
C ARG A 37 -0.28 1.17 4.49
N MET A 38 -0.60 0.02 5.07
CA MET A 38 0.21 -0.60 6.13
C MET A 38 1.64 -0.88 5.68
N TRP A 39 1.82 -1.37 4.44
CA TRP A 39 3.16 -1.57 3.88
C TRP A 39 3.94 -0.25 3.82
N ALA A 40 3.32 0.83 3.34
CA ALA A 40 3.99 2.12 3.22
C ALA A 40 4.37 2.72 4.58
N GLU A 41 3.47 2.63 5.56
CA GLU A 41 3.72 3.07 6.93
C GLU A 41 4.89 2.31 7.57
N TYR A 42 4.89 0.97 7.45
CA TYR A 42 5.95 0.14 8.02
C TYR A 42 7.29 0.31 7.29
N ALA A 43 7.28 0.54 5.96
CA ALA A 43 8.49 0.85 5.21
C ALA A 43 9.18 2.13 5.72
N LEU A 44 8.38 3.17 6.01
CA LEU A 44 8.90 4.42 6.58
C LEU A 44 9.47 4.23 7.99
N GLU A 45 8.84 3.39 8.81
CA GLU A 45 9.34 3.04 10.14
C GLU A 45 10.68 2.30 10.08
N LEU A 46 10.80 1.29 9.20
CA LEU A 46 12.04 0.53 9.02
C LEU A 46 13.20 1.42 8.58
N VAL A 47 12.97 2.35 7.64
CA VAL A 47 14.01 3.29 7.17
C VAL A 47 14.52 4.20 8.29
N ARG A 48 13.69 4.51 9.28
CA ARG A 48 14.05 5.35 10.44
C ARG A 48 14.66 4.56 11.59
N THR A 49 14.53 3.24 11.58
CA THR A 49 15.03 2.37 12.64
C THR A 49 16.54 2.14 12.45
N PRO A 50 17.36 2.30 13.50
CA PRO A 50 18.78 1.99 13.42
C PRO A 50 19.01 0.56 12.92
N TRP A 51 20.08 0.38 12.15
CA TRP A 51 20.41 -0.95 11.65
C TRP A 51 20.63 -1.94 12.79
N SER A 52 20.05 -3.13 12.62
CA SER A 52 20.31 -4.32 13.41
C SER A 52 20.08 -5.56 12.52
N PRO A 53 20.59 -6.74 12.90
CA PRO A 53 20.28 -7.98 12.17
C PRO A 53 18.77 -8.24 12.04
N ARG A 54 17.98 -7.80 13.03
CA ARG A 54 16.53 -7.89 12.99
C ARG A 54 15.94 -6.95 11.94
N THR A 55 16.34 -5.69 11.92
CA THR A 55 15.87 -4.69 10.94
C THR A 55 16.23 -5.10 9.51
N GLU A 56 17.39 -5.72 9.30
CA GLU A 56 17.76 -6.28 8.00
C GLU A 56 16.88 -7.48 7.60
N TRP A 57 16.56 -8.37 8.53
CA TRP A 57 15.63 -9.45 8.26
C TRP A 57 14.23 -8.92 7.92
N GLU A 58 13.73 -7.95 8.68
CA GLU A 58 12.42 -7.30 8.45
C GLU A 58 12.37 -6.59 7.09
N SER A 59 13.45 -5.92 6.66
CA SER A 59 13.51 -5.29 5.34
C SER A 59 13.45 -6.31 4.19
N ARG A 60 14.06 -7.49 4.36
CA ARG A 60 13.95 -8.60 3.39
C ARG A 60 12.53 -9.17 3.33
N GLN A 61 11.85 -9.33 4.47
CA GLN A 61 10.44 -9.76 4.49
C GLN A 61 9.54 -8.77 3.75
N MET A 62 9.82 -7.47 3.87
CA MET A 62 9.09 -6.41 3.18
C MET A 62 9.18 -6.50 1.65
N LEU A 63 10.33 -6.95 1.11
CA LEU A 63 10.47 -7.21 -0.33
C LEU A 63 9.60 -8.37 -0.79
N THR A 64 9.52 -9.45 -0.01
CA THR A 64 8.62 -10.58 -0.29
C THR A 64 7.16 -10.14 -0.24
N LEU A 65 6.79 -9.32 0.75
CA LEU A 65 5.46 -8.78 0.88
C LEU A 65 5.11 -7.86 -0.30
N ASP A 66 6.04 -7.02 -0.77
CA ASP A 66 5.81 -6.17 -1.94
C ASP A 66 5.49 -7.00 -3.20
N ALA A 67 6.27 -8.05 -3.46
CA ALA A 67 6.03 -8.97 -4.58
C ALA A 67 4.65 -9.64 -4.49
N ALA A 68 4.28 -10.16 -3.32
CA ALA A 68 2.97 -10.78 -3.09
C ALA A 68 1.83 -9.77 -3.31
N LEU A 69 1.99 -8.55 -2.82
CA LEU A 69 0.97 -7.53 -2.95
C LEU A 69 0.90 -6.90 -4.36
N ASN A 70 1.95 -7.00 -5.18
CA ASN A 70 1.92 -6.65 -6.60
C ASN A 70 1.23 -7.75 -7.42
N GLY A 71 1.47 -9.03 -7.09
CA GLY A 71 0.91 -10.19 -7.78
C GLY A 71 -0.55 -10.55 -7.44
N ARG A 72 -1.16 -9.93 -6.42
CA ARG A 72 -2.57 -10.19 -6.06
C ARG A 72 -3.49 -9.88 -7.25
N ALA A 73 -4.67 -10.49 -7.39
CA ALA A 73 -5.66 -9.96 -8.33
C ALA A 73 -6.21 -8.62 -7.81
N GLN A 74 -6.70 -7.72 -8.67
CA GLN A 74 -7.71 -6.77 -8.18
C GLN A 74 -8.94 -7.59 -7.83
N PRO A 75 -9.66 -7.32 -6.73
CA PRO A 75 -11.04 -7.73 -6.65
C PRO A 75 -11.75 -7.02 -7.81
N THR A 76 -11.83 -7.69 -8.96
CA THR A 76 -12.71 -7.29 -10.05
C THR A 76 -14.10 -7.21 -9.45
N GLU A 77 -14.75 -6.06 -9.62
CA GLU A 77 -16.15 -5.85 -9.29
C GLU A 77 -16.92 -7.10 -9.75
N THR A 78 -17.37 -7.91 -8.79
CA THR A 78 -18.42 -8.89 -9.06
C THR A 78 -19.65 -8.07 -9.41
N ILE A 79 -19.91 -7.96 -10.72
CA ILE A 79 -21.18 -7.49 -11.29
C ILE A 79 -22.27 -8.50 -10.91
#